data_AF-A0A8C1WSV3-F1
#
_entry.id   AF-A0A8C1WSV3-F1
#
_cell.length_a   1.000
_cell.length_b   1.000
_cell.length_c   1.000
_cell.angle_alpha   90.00
_cell.angle_beta   90.00
_cell.angle_gamma   90.00
#
_symmetry.space_group_name_H-M   'P 1'
#
loop_
_entity.id
_entity.type
_entity.pdbx_description
1 polymer ?
#
loop_
_entity_poly.entity_id
_entity_poly.type
_entity_poly.pdbx_seq_one_letter_code
_entity_poly.pdbx_strand_id
1 'polypeptide(L)'
;MKHYIVIHKDVCHELMKRATMLFAELPYTLATEEAERIGVDHVARMMAIGTGENSTVAEHLIAQHSAIKMLHSRVKVILEYVKAVQAGEVPFNHEILREANALCHRLPVLNTLKFKTDFYDQCNDVGLMAYLGTITKTCNSMNQFINKFNVLYDRQGIGRRMRGLFF
;
A
#
# COMPACT_ATOMS: atom_id res chain seq x y z
N MET A 1 -13.06 -6.33 -19.46
CA MET A 1 -13.13 -5.02 -20.16
C MET A 1 -13.26 -3.93 -19.11
N LYS A 2 -12.33 -2.99 -18.99
CA LYS A 2 -12.50 -1.82 -18.11
C LYS A 2 -13.33 -0.80 -18.87
N HIS A 3 -14.56 -0.57 -18.45
CA HIS A 3 -15.38 0.51 -18.97
C HIS A 3 -14.93 1.80 -18.30
N TYR A 4 -14.22 2.66 -19.05
CA TYR A 4 -13.92 4.02 -18.63
C TYR A 4 -15.11 4.89 -19.03
N ILE A 5 -15.74 5.53 -18.07
CA ILE A 5 -16.77 6.54 -18.35
C ILE A 5 -16.02 7.78 -18.83
N VAL A 6 -16.21 8.16 -20.10
CA VAL A 6 -15.65 9.39 -20.66
C VAL A 6 -16.82 10.28 -21.05
N ILE A 7 -16.98 11.40 -20.35
CA ILE A 7 -18.04 12.37 -20.61
C ILE A 7 -17.47 13.43 -21.55
N HIS A 8 -18.09 13.55 -22.73
CA HIS A 8 -17.77 14.60 -23.67
C HIS A 8 -18.90 15.63 -23.68
N LYS A 9 -18.53 16.90 -23.79
CA LYS A 9 -19.47 17.98 -24.12
C LYS A 9 -19.20 18.46 -25.53
N ASP A 10 -20.28 18.66 -26.29
CA ASP A 10 -20.22 19.31 -27.59
C ASP A 10 -19.96 20.80 -27.39
N VAL A 11 -18.84 21.28 -27.93
CA VAL A 11 -18.50 22.70 -27.97
C VAL A 11 -18.40 23.10 -29.43
N CYS A 12 -19.28 24.00 -29.86
CA CYS A 12 -19.23 24.56 -31.21
C CYS A 12 -18.25 25.74 -31.21
N HIS A 13 -17.15 25.61 -31.96
CA HIS A 13 -16.14 26.65 -32.09
C HIS A 13 -16.10 27.12 -33.55
N GLU A 14 -16.10 28.44 -33.77
CA GLU A 14 -15.88 29.01 -35.08
C GLU A 14 -14.38 29.24 -35.28
N LEU A 15 -13.73 28.30 -35.97
CA LEU A 15 -12.32 28.39 -36.34
C LEU A 15 -12.24 28.60 -37.86
N MET A 16 -11.55 29.67 -38.30
CA MET A 16 -11.35 30.01 -39.73
C MET A 16 -12.64 30.01 -40.58
N LYS A 17 -13.71 30.68 -40.12
CA LYS A 17 -15.00 30.84 -40.85
C LYS A 17 -15.72 29.53 -41.21
N ARG A 18 -15.46 28.43 -40.50
CA ARG A 18 -16.30 27.22 -40.51
C ARG A 18 -16.63 26.80 -39.09
N ALA A 19 -17.92 26.60 -38.81
CA ALA A 19 -18.35 26.02 -37.55
C ALA A 19 -17.96 24.53 -37.52
N THR A 20 -17.16 24.14 -36.52
CA THR A 20 -16.76 22.75 -36.31
C THR A 20 -17.15 22.34 -34.90
N MET A 21 -17.81 21.19 -34.76
CA MET A 21 -18.11 20.61 -33.44
C MET A 21 -16.87 19.87 -32.91
N LEU A 22 -16.48 20.21 -31.69
CA LEU A 22 -15.38 19.59 -30.97
C LEU A 22 -15.91 18.91 -29.72
N PHE A 23 -15.43 17.71 -29.44
CA PHE A 23 -15.69 17.00 -28.20
C PHE A 23 -14.61 17.36 -27.19
N ALA A 24 -14.99 18.01 -26.09
CA ALA A 24 -14.09 18.30 -24.99
C ALA A 24 -14.36 17.32 -23.82
N GLU A 25 -13.30 16.73 -23.28
CA GLU A 25 -13.38 15.88 -22.09
C GLU A 25 -13.71 16.73 -20.86
N LEU A 26 -14.72 16.31 -20.08
CA LEU A 26 -15.13 17.00 -18.86
C LEU A 26 -14.67 16.23 -17.61
N PRO A 27 -14.13 16.92 -16.58
CA PRO A 27 -13.92 16.30 -15.28
C PRO A 27 -15.28 15.94 -14.67
N TYR A 28 -15.39 14.73 -14.13
CA TYR A 28 -16.57 14.25 -13.42
C TYR A 28 -16.19 13.74 -12.03
N THR A 29 -17.17 13.69 -11.13
CA THR A 29 -17.02 13.06 -9.81
C THR A 29 -18.25 12.20 -9.58
N LEU A 30 -18.05 11.00 -9.02
CA LEU A 30 -19.14 10.14 -8.64
C LEU A 30 -19.72 10.65 -7.32
N ALA A 31 -20.93 11.20 -7.36
CA ALA A 31 -21.71 11.48 -6.17
C ALA A 31 -22.37 10.18 -5.72
N THR A 32 -22.12 9.76 -4.48
CA THR A 32 -22.73 8.56 -3.90
C THR A 32 -23.63 8.95 -2.74
N GLU A 33 -24.77 8.29 -2.62
CA GLU A 33 -25.61 8.37 -1.42
C GLU A 33 -25.03 7.49 -0.31
N GLU A 34 -25.43 7.68 0.96
CA GLU A 34 -24.83 6.99 2.11
C GLU A 34 -24.91 5.45 2.00
N ALA A 35 -26.04 4.91 1.56
CA ALA A 35 -26.20 3.48 1.35
C ALA A 35 -25.29 2.95 0.22
N GLU A 36 -25.15 3.71 -0.86
CA GLU A 36 -24.26 3.38 -1.98
C GLU A 36 -22.79 3.43 -1.53
N ARG A 37 -22.40 4.47 -0.79
CA ARG A 37 -21.04 4.64 -0.26
C ARG A 37 -20.64 3.45 0.60
N ILE A 38 -21.50 3.02 1.52
CA ILE A 38 -21.26 1.85 2.38
C ILE A 38 -21.14 0.58 1.54
N GLY A 39 -22.02 0.39 0.56
CA GLY A 39 -22.00 -0.78 -0.33
C GLY A 39 -20.73 -0.86 -1.18
N VAL A 40 -20.34 0.25 -1.81
CA VAL A 40 -19.13 0.36 -2.63
C VAL A 40 -17.87 0.10 -1.79
N ASP A 41 -17.81 0.70 -0.59
CA ASP A 41 -16.70 0.57 0.34
C ASP A 41 -16.56 -0.87 0.89
N HIS A 42 -17.68 -1.54 1.16
CA HIS A 42 -17.69 -2.96 1.52
C HIS A 42 -17.17 -3.85 0.38
N VAL A 43 -17.66 -3.66 -0.85
CA VAL A 43 -17.23 -4.43 -2.03
C VAL A 43 -15.74 -4.17 -2.32
N ALA A 44 -15.28 -2.92 -2.22
CA ALA A 44 -13.87 -2.57 -2.43
C ALA A 44 -12.95 -3.26 -1.42
N ARG A 45 -13.33 -3.31 -0.13
CA ARG A 45 -12.58 -4.04 0.89
C ARG A 45 -12.58 -5.54 0.66
N MET A 46 -13.72 -6.12 0.28
CA MET A 46 -13.83 -7.56 0.01
C MET A 46 -12.93 -8.00 -1.16
N MET A 47 -12.76 -7.13 -2.16
CA MET A 47 -11.88 -7.38 -3.31
C MET A 47 -10.39 -7.19 -2.95
N ALA A 48 -10.07 -6.31 -2.01
CA ALA A 48 -8.70 -6.06 -1.54
C ALA A 48 -8.21 -7.13 -0.55
N ILE A 49 -9.12 -7.65 0.27
CA ILE A 49 -8.86 -8.68 1.28
C ILE A 49 -9.33 -10.01 0.69
N GLY A 50 -8.47 -10.66 -0.10
CA GLY A 50 -8.74 -12.00 -0.59
C GLY A 50 -8.88 -12.99 0.57
N THR A 51 -10.10 -13.21 1.07
CA THR A 51 -10.59 -14.35 1.88
C THR A 51 -9.70 -14.92 3.00
N GLY A 52 -8.74 -14.17 3.51
CA GLY A 52 -7.88 -14.56 4.63
C GLY A 52 -7.52 -13.32 5.43
N GLU A 53 -7.36 -13.48 6.74
CA GLU A 53 -6.78 -12.47 7.61
C GLU A 53 -5.36 -12.15 7.10
N ASN A 54 -5.26 -11.21 6.18
CA ASN A 54 -3.97 -10.79 5.65
C ASN A 54 -3.24 -10.07 6.79
N SER A 55 -2.11 -10.62 7.19
CA SER A 55 -1.22 -9.96 8.15
C SER A 55 -0.94 -8.53 7.67
N THR A 56 -0.88 -7.56 8.60
CA THR A 56 -0.49 -6.18 8.30
C THR A 56 0.84 -6.09 7.53
N VAL A 57 1.71 -7.08 7.72
CA VAL A 57 2.96 -7.25 6.96
C VAL A 57 2.68 -7.56 5.48
N ALA A 58 1.72 -8.44 5.20
CA ALA A 58 1.33 -8.78 3.83
C ALA A 58 0.71 -7.56 3.12
N GLU A 59 -0.14 -6.80 3.79
CA GLU A 59 -0.70 -5.55 3.25
C GLU A 59 0.40 -4.54 2.90
N HIS A 60 1.37 -4.34 3.80
CA HIS A 60 2.49 -3.44 3.55
C HIS A 60 3.34 -3.89 2.35
N LEU A 61 3.64 -5.19 2.24
CA LEU A 61 4.39 -5.74 1.12
C LEU A 61 3.65 -5.59 -0.22
N ILE A 62 2.33 -5.82 -0.23
CA ILE A 62 1.50 -5.65 -1.43
C ILE A 62 1.49 -4.18 -1.88
N ALA A 63 1.37 -3.24 -0.95
CA ALA A 63 1.40 -1.81 -1.25
C ALA A 63 2.74 -1.39 -1.89
N GLN A 64 3.86 -1.76 -1.27
CA GLN A 64 5.21 -1.48 -1.79
C GLN A 64 5.42 -2.12 -3.17
N HIS A 65 5.03 -3.40 -3.32
CA HIS A 65 5.15 -4.10 -4.59
C HIS A 65 4.31 -3.43 -5.69
N SER A 66 3.09 -3.01 -5.38
CA SER A 66 2.19 -2.35 -6.34
C SER A 66 2.76 -1.01 -6.80
N ALA A 67 3.38 -0.23 -5.90
CA ALA A 67 4.06 1.01 -6.24
C ALA A 67 5.25 0.76 -7.18
N ILE A 68 6.10 -0.23 -6.87
CA ILE A 68 7.24 -0.61 -7.71
C ILE A 68 6.78 -1.06 -9.09
N LYS A 69 5.77 -1.93 -9.15
CA LYS A 69 5.20 -2.45 -10.40
C LYS A 69 4.62 -1.33 -11.27
N MET A 70 3.91 -0.38 -10.66
CA MET A 70 3.35 0.78 -11.36
C MET A 70 4.45 1.65 -11.93
N LEU A 71 5.46 2.00 -11.14
CA LEU A 71 6.60 2.79 -11.60
C LEU A 71 7.34 2.09 -12.74
N HIS A 72 7.63 0.79 -12.60
CA HIS A 72 8.28 -0.01 -13.64
C HIS A 72 7.49 0.02 -14.96
N SER A 73 6.16 -0.16 -14.90
CA SER A 73 5.32 -0.08 -16.10
C SER A 73 5.40 1.29 -16.78
N ARG A 74 5.48 2.38 -16.02
CA ARG A 74 5.58 3.75 -16.57
C ARG A 74 6.97 4.01 -17.17
N VAL A 75 8.03 3.63 -16.46
CA VAL A 75 9.41 3.75 -16.96
C VAL A 75 9.61 2.94 -18.23
N LYS A 76 9.00 1.76 -18.34
CA LYS A 76 9.03 0.95 -19.56
C LYS A 76 8.43 1.68 -20.77
N VAL A 77 7.30 2.37 -20.60
CA VAL A 77 6.68 3.18 -21.67
C VAL A 77 7.60 4.32 -22.11
N ILE A 78 8.24 5.01 -21.15
CA ILE A 78 9.21 6.07 -21.46
C ILE A 78 10.39 5.51 -22.25
N LEU A 79 10.92 4.34 -21.86
CA LEU A 79 12.00 3.67 -22.57
C LEU A 79 11.60 3.30 -24.01
N GLU A 80 10.41 2.76 -24.20
CA GLU A 80 9.87 2.43 -25.52
C GLU A 80 9.73 3.69 -26.40
N TYR A 81 9.23 4.79 -25.84
CA TYR A 81 9.16 6.08 -26.54
C TYR A 81 10.54 6.59 -26.97
N VAL A 82 11.53 6.58 -26.08
CA VAL A 82 12.90 7.02 -26.40
C VAL A 82 13.52 6.17 -27.52
N LYS A 83 13.28 4.85 -27.51
CA LYS A 83 13.72 3.95 -28.58
C LYS A 83 13.03 4.25 -29.91
N ALA A 84 11.72 4.50 -29.89
CA ALA A 84 10.96 4.82 -31.11
C ALA A 84 11.39 6.16 -31.72
N VAL A 85 11.70 7.16 -30.90
CA VAL A 85 12.28 8.44 -31.37
C VAL A 85 13.67 8.21 -31.97
N GLN A 86 14.51 7.37 -31.35
CA GLN A 86 15.84 7.01 -31.88
C GLN A 86 15.75 6.28 -33.23
N ALA A 87 14.74 5.42 -33.41
CA ALA A 87 14.49 4.70 -34.66
C ALA A 87 13.84 5.59 -35.75
N GLY A 88 13.41 6.81 -35.41
CA GLY A 88 12.71 7.72 -36.32
C GLY A 88 11.24 7.39 -36.56
N GLU A 89 10.66 6.48 -35.77
CA GLU A 89 9.25 6.05 -35.87
C GLU A 89 8.27 7.09 -35.30
N VAL A 90 8.73 7.89 -34.34
CA VAL A 90 7.93 8.89 -33.61
C VAL A 90 8.64 10.25 -33.66
N PRO A 91 7.90 11.36 -33.87
CA PRO A 91 8.51 12.69 -33.91
C PRO A 91 9.21 13.06 -32.61
N PHE A 92 10.35 13.74 -32.75
CA PHE A 92 11.15 14.22 -31.65
C PHE A 92 10.38 15.27 -30.84
N ASN A 93 10.16 15.02 -29.54
CA ASN A 93 9.59 16.00 -28.63
C ASN A 93 10.61 16.38 -27.54
N HIS A 94 11.07 17.63 -27.58
CA HIS A 94 12.06 18.16 -26.63
C HIS A 94 11.55 18.19 -25.19
N GLU A 95 10.25 18.38 -24.96
CA GLU A 95 9.68 18.48 -23.60
C GLU A 95 9.71 17.12 -22.90
N ILE A 96 9.20 16.07 -23.57
CA ILE A 96 9.15 14.71 -23.03
C ILE A 96 10.57 14.19 -22.76
N LEU A 97 11.52 14.43 -23.67
CA LEU A 97 12.90 14.00 -23.49
C LEU A 97 13.62 14.75 -22.36
N ARG A 98 13.33 16.04 -22.19
CA ARG A 98 13.85 16.82 -21.06
C ARG A 98 13.33 16.28 -19.73
N GLU A 99 12.04 15.95 -19.65
CA GLU A 99 11.43 15.36 -18.45
C GLU A 99 11.97 13.96 -18.16
N ALA A 100 12.10 13.11 -19.19
CA ALA A 100 12.70 11.78 -19.05
C ALA A 100 14.15 11.88 -18.54
N ASN A 101 14.94 12.82 -19.07
CA ASN A 101 16.30 13.06 -18.60
C ASN A 101 16.34 13.55 -17.15
N ALA A 102 15.44 14.48 -16.77
CA ALA A 102 15.32 14.95 -15.40
C ALA A 102 14.92 13.82 -14.43
N LEU A 103 14.05 12.91 -14.85
CA LEU A 103 13.68 11.72 -14.09
C LEU A 103 14.90 10.82 -13.84
N CYS A 104 15.69 10.53 -14.87
CA CYS A 104 16.92 9.73 -14.73
C CYS A 104 17.91 10.36 -13.75
N HIS A 105 18.08 11.69 -13.77
CA HIS A 105 19.00 12.38 -12.87
C HIS A 105 18.50 12.44 -11.41
N ARG A 106 17.19 12.30 -11.18
CA ARG A 106 16.62 12.18 -9.83
C ARG A 106 16.79 10.78 -9.23
N LEU A 107 17.17 9.80 -10.05
CA LEU A 107 17.50 8.45 -9.62
C LEU A 107 19.04 8.37 -9.51
N PRO A 108 19.64 8.46 -8.30
CA PRO A 108 19.40 7.51 -7.20
C PRO A 108 19.31 8.19 -5.82
N VAL A 109 18.10 8.36 -5.30
CA VAL A 109 17.81 9.00 -4.00
C VAL A 109 18.42 8.24 -2.80
N LEU A 110 18.60 6.92 -2.93
CA LEU A 110 18.91 6.01 -1.81
C LEU A 110 20.41 5.82 -1.53
N ASN A 111 21.32 6.40 -2.31
CA ASN A 111 22.76 6.13 -2.17
C ASN A 111 23.56 7.28 -1.54
N THR A 112 22.89 8.23 -0.88
CA THR A 112 23.60 9.28 -0.14
C THR A 112 24.12 8.75 1.19
N LEU A 113 25.29 9.23 1.63
CA LEU A 113 25.87 8.82 2.92
C LEU A 113 24.94 9.18 4.08
N LYS A 114 24.31 10.36 4.02
CA LYS A 114 23.32 10.81 4.99
C LYS A 114 22.12 9.86 5.08
N PHE A 115 21.55 9.45 3.95
CA PHE A 115 20.45 8.49 3.93
C PHE A 115 20.83 7.17 4.60
N LYS A 116 22.05 6.66 4.37
CA LYS A 116 22.51 5.42 5.01
C LYS A 116 22.58 5.56 6.53
N THR A 117 23.18 6.64 7.03
CA THR A 117 23.25 6.90 8.48
C THR A 117 21.86 6.99 9.08
N ASP A 118 20.99 7.87 8.54
CA ASP A 118 19.63 8.06 9.03
C ASP A 118 18.81 6.75 8.97
N PHE A 119 19.02 5.94 7.93
CA PHE A 119 18.38 4.63 7.78
C PHE A 119 18.83 3.63 8.85
N TYR A 120 20.13 3.55 9.13
CA TYR A 120 20.65 2.66 10.17
C TYR A 120 20.20 3.09 11.57
N ASP A 121 20.18 4.40 11.85
CA ASP A 121 19.67 4.94 13.12
C ASP A 121 18.21 4.56 13.30
N GLN A 122 17.38 4.74 12.26
CA GLN A 122 15.98 4.31 12.29
C GLN A 122 15.84 2.79 12.48
N CYS A 123 16.64 1.96 11.81
CA CYS A 123 16.63 0.52 11.99
C CYS A 123 16.99 0.12 13.43
N ASN A 124 17.97 0.79 14.03
CA ASN A 124 18.38 0.54 15.41
C ASN A 124 17.25 0.88 16.38
N ASP A 125 16.58 2.02 16.22
CA ASP A 125 15.48 2.45 17.07
C ASP A 125 14.27 1.50 16.98
N VAL A 126 13.86 1.17 15.74
CA VAL A 126 12.75 0.24 15.50
C VAL A 126 13.09 -1.15 16.03
N GLY A 127 14.33 -1.62 15.82
CA GLY A 127 14.82 -2.90 16.32
C GLY A 127 14.80 -2.97 17.84
N LEU A 128 15.28 -1.92 18.52
CA LEU A 128 15.28 -1.82 19.97
C LEU A 128 13.86 -1.83 20.54
N MET A 129 12.95 -1.02 19.99
CA MET A 129 11.55 -0.99 20.41
C MET A 129 10.86 -2.34 20.20
N ALA A 130 11.07 -3.00 19.05
CA ALA A 130 10.50 -4.31 18.78
C ALA A 130 11.04 -5.38 19.74
N TYR A 131 12.32 -5.32 20.09
CA TYR A 131 12.94 -6.22 21.07
C TYR A 131 12.35 -6.02 22.48
N LEU A 132 12.19 -4.77 22.93
CA LEU A 132 11.53 -4.45 24.19
C LEU A 132 10.07 -4.93 24.22
N GLY A 133 9.34 -4.78 23.11
CA GLY A 133 8.00 -5.34 22.95
C GLY A 133 7.98 -6.87 23.06
N THR A 134 8.99 -7.54 22.50
CA THR A 134 9.14 -9.00 22.56
C THR A 134 9.46 -9.49 23.98
N ILE A 135 10.33 -8.78 24.71
CA ILE A 135 10.60 -9.05 26.13
C ILE A 135 9.30 -8.90 26.93
N THR A 136 8.57 -7.80 26.73
CA THR A 136 7.29 -7.53 27.42
C THR A 136 6.29 -8.66 27.16
N LYS A 137 6.16 -9.11 25.90
CA LYS A 137 5.30 -10.24 25.53
C LYS A 137 5.75 -11.55 26.17
N THR A 138 7.05 -11.77 26.29
CA THR A 138 7.64 -12.95 26.96
C THR A 138 7.32 -12.94 28.45
N CYS A 139 7.53 -11.81 29.15
CA CYS A 139 7.15 -11.65 30.56
C CYS A 139 5.66 -11.87 30.79
N ASN A 140 4.81 -11.33 29.90
CA ASN A 140 3.37 -11.56 29.96
C ASN A 140 3.01 -13.04 29.78
N SER A 141 3.61 -13.72 28.81
CA SER A 141 3.43 -15.17 28.59
C SER A 141 3.87 -15.98 29.81
N MET A 142 4.98 -15.59 30.46
CA MET A 142 5.46 -16.24 31.68
C MET A 142 4.51 -16.01 32.87
N ASN A 143 3.97 -14.81 33.02
CA ASN A 143 2.92 -14.53 34.02
C ASN A 143 1.67 -15.37 33.78
N GLN A 144 1.23 -15.52 32.52
CA GLN A 144 0.11 -16.41 32.18
C GLN A 144 0.40 -17.87 32.53
N PHE A 145 1.64 -18.33 32.32
CA PHE A 145 2.07 -19.67 32.72
C PHE A 145 2.00 -19.85 34.24
N ILE A 146 2.57 -18.92 35.02
CA ILE A 146 2.54 -18.95 36.49
C ILE A 146 1.08 -18.97 37.00
N ASN A 147 0.21 -18.14 36.43
CA ASN A 147 -1.20 -18.10 36.80
C ASN A 147 -1.88 -19.46 36.56
N LYS A 148 -1.66 -20.08 35.39
CA LYS A 148 -2.21 -21.41 35.08
C LYS A 148 -1.63 -22.49 36.01
N PHE A 149 -0.34 -22.42 36.30
CA PHE A 149 0.34 -23.34 37.22
C PHE A 149 -0.26 -23.26 38.62
N ASN A 150 -0.43 -22.05 39.17
CA ASN A 150 -1.00 -21.83 40.49
C ASN A 150 -2.44 -22.38 40.59
N VAL A 151 -3.28 -22.16 39.58
CA VAL A 151 -4.65 -22.69 39.55
C VAL A 151 -4.66 -24.24 39.57
N LEU A 152 -3.73 -24.88 38.86
CA LEU A 152 -3.65 -26.36 38.84
C LEU A 152 -3.15 -26.92 40.17
N TYR A 153 -2.15 -26.29 40.78
CA TYR A 153 -1.59 -26.74 42.06
C TYR A 153 -2.52 -26.49 43.24
N ASP A 154 -3.28 -25.38 43.25
CA ASP A 154 -4.24 -25.10 44.31
C ASP A 154 -5.39 -26.14 44.35
N ARG A 155 -5.80 -26.66 43.17
CA ARG A 155 -6.75 -27.78 43.09
C ARG A 155 -6.22 -29.09 43.71
N GLN A 156 -4.91 -29.35 43.68
CA GLN A 156 -4.33 -30.53 44.33
C GLN A 156 -4.28 -30.39 45.87
N GLY A 157 -4.18 -29.16 46.39
CA GLY A 157 -4.23 -28.88 47.83
C GLY A 157 -5.61 -29.12 48.44
N ILE A 158 -6.68 -28.74 47.74
CA ILE A 158 -8.07 -28.93 48.18
C ILE A 158 -8.44 -30.43 48.24
N GLY A 159 -8.04 -31.22 47.23
CA GLY A 159 -8.27 -32.67 47.21
C GLY A 159 -7.57 -33.44 48.34
N ARG A 160 -6.44 -32.93 48.85
CA ARG A 160 -5.77 -33.50 50.02
C ARG A 160 -6.42 -33.09 51.34
N ARG A 161 -6.92 -31.85 51.47
CA ARG A 161 -7.60 -31.38 52.70
C ARG A 161 -8.94 -32.07 52.94
N MET A 162 -9.72 -32.40 51.90
CA MET A 162 -10.99 -33.12 52.07
C MET A 162 -10.80 -34.58 52.53
N ARG A 163 -9.65 -35.20 52.28
CA ARG A 163 -9.40 -36.61 52.60
C ARG A 163 -9.04 -36.85 54.08
N GLY A 164 -8.78 -35.79 54.86
CA GLY A 164 -8.51 -35.84 56.30
C GLY A 164 -9.72 -35.56 57.20
N LEU A 165 -10.92 -35.39 56.63
CA LEU A 165 -12.17 -35.09 57.36
C LEU A 165 -13.12 -36.30 57.47
N PHE A 166 -12.68 -37.49 57.07
CA PHE A 166 -13.50 -38.71 57.02
C PHE A 166 -12.96 -39.90 57.84
N PHE A 167 -12.09 -39.66 58.83
CA PHE A 167 -11.70 -40.65 59.85
C PHE A 167 -11.51 -40.00 61.21
#